data_AF-A0A9E7NB95-F1
#
_entry.id   AF-A0A9E7NB95-F1
#
_cell.length_a   1.000
_cell.length_b   1.000
_cell.length_c   1.000
_cell.angle_alpha   90.00
_cell.angle_beta   90.00
_cell.angle_gamma   90.00
#
_symmetry.space_group_name_H-M   'P 1'
#
loop_
_entity.id
_entity.type
_entity.pdbx_description
1 polymer ?
#
loop_
_entity_poly.entity_id
_entity_poly.type
_entity_poly.pdbx_seq_one_letter_code
_entity_poly.pdbx_strand_id
1 'polypeptide(L)'
;MTTGYSPPATESDIEWCYDAVHGVSRTFSITIDRLEEPMARHICLGYLLCRIADTIEDAGHIPPAEQTTLLEEFDRVLDPDADTTAEDFREAVEPWIPEERSSDWDVVAHTPRVVRSFESLEDEPREIMREPVRELVDGMAMFTSRYADQGGLRLQTLEELEEYCWYAAGTVGTLITGLVARGTSPERAEVLRDNARSFALLLQLVNIAKDVETDYHEENNVYLPAEWLAEEDVAVERVTDEAHHGGVTNVIRRVTGRAEGYLDGAQRYLEVLPERHGNTLSAWAIPYLLAVGTLRELRERPEDVIREGNVKISRAEVFAVMQQFEQDLSRSALEELRSEMSEKPLHQ
;
A
#
# COMPACT_ATOMS: atom_id res chain seq x y z
N MET A 1 -32.49 -10.43 20.73
CA MET A 1 -32.13 -9.93 19.38
C MET A 1 -32.18 -8.41 19.44
N THR A 2 -31.21 -7.83 20.15
CA THR A 2 -30.91 -6.40 20.07
C THR A 2 -30.09 -6.23 18.81
N THR A 3 -30.72 -5.75 17.75
CA THR A 3 -30.00 -5.23 16.58
C THR A 3 -29.04 -4.16 17.11
N GLY A 4 -27.74 -4.46 17.08
CA GLY A 4 -26.67 -3.53 17.48
C GLY A 4 -26.67 -2.36 16.50
N TYR A 5 -27.48 -1.35 16.79
CA TYR A 5 -27.47 -0.11 16.02
C TYR A 5 -26.28 0.69 16.53
N SER A 6 -25.13 0.53 15.89
CA SER A 6 -23.99 1.42 16.11
C SER A 6 -24.46 2.86 15.77
N PRO A 7 -24.12 3.85 16.61
CA PRO A 7 -24.51 5.23 16.33
C PRO A 7 -23.97 5.66 14.96
N PRO A 8 -24.64 6.59 14.24
CA PRO A 8 -24.15 7.08 12.96
C PRO A 8 -22.81 7.81 13.15
N ALA A 9 -21.95 7.79 12.11
CA ALA A 9 -20.70 8.53 12.13
C ALA A 9 -20.94 10.02 12.37
N THR A 10 -20.08 10.62 13.19
CA THR A 10 -20.09 12.05 13.47
C THR A 10 -19.07 12.76 12.60
N GLU A 11 -19.20 14.09 12.42
CA GLU A 11 -18.16 14.89 11.75
C GLU A 11 -16.79 14.71 12.43
N SER A 12 -16.80 14.62 13.77
CA SER A 12 -15.60 14.34 14.55
C SER A 12 -14.98 12.99 14.16
N ASP A 13 -15.77 11.97 13.82
CA ASP A 13 -15.23 10.68 13.40
C ASP A 13 -14.41 10.79 12.12
N ILE A 14 -14.90 11.58 11.15
CA ILE A 14 -14.22 11.83 9.88
C ILE A 14 -12.97 12.69 10.06
N GLU A 15 -13.04 13.76 10.87
CA GLU A 15 -11.87 14.60 11.19
C GLU A 15 -10.72 13.77 11.77
N TRP A 16 -11.03 12.86 12.71
CA TRP A 16 -10.01 11.97 13.26
C TRP A 16 -9.47 10.99 12.22
N CYS A 17 -10.28 10.51 11.27
CA CYS A 17 -9.77 9.64 10.21
C CYS A 17 -8.73 10.38 9.37
N TYR A 18 -8.97 11.65 9.02
CA TYR A 18 -7.97 12.47 8.33
C TYR A 18 -6.69 12.65 9.15
N ASP A 19 -6.83 12.99 10.43
CA ASP A 19 -5.68 13.12 11.35
C ASP A 19 -4.90 11.79 11.48
N ALA A 20 -5.61 10.66 11.53
CA ALA A 20 -5.01 9.34 11.66
C ALA A 20 -4.13 9.00 10.45
N VAL A 21 -4.56 9.30 9.22
CA VAL A 21 -3.74 9.06 8.01
C VAL A 21 -2.43 9.84 8.05
N HIS A 22 -2.45 11.06 8.58
CA HIS A 22 -1.22 11.86 8.79
C HIS A 22 -0.22 11.20 9.74
N GLY A 23 -0.69 10.45 10.73
CA GLY A 23 0.14 9.69 11.64
C GLY A 23 0.81 8.47 11.00
N VAL A 24 0.08 7.75 10.13
CA VAL A 24 0.52 6.45 9.61
C VAL A 24 1.21 6.51 8.24
N SER A 25 0.97 7.56 7.42
CA SER A 25 1.65 7.65 6.12
C SER A 25 1.79 9.06 5.57
N ARG A 26 3.04 9.49 5.44
CA ARG A 26 3.40 10.77 4.81
C ARG A 26 3.05 10.81 3.32
N THR A 27 3.27 9.71 2.59
CA THR A 27 3.01 9.68 1.14
C THR A 27 1.52 9.71 0.85
N PHE A 28 0.73 8.89 1.56
CA PHE A 28 -0.73 8.92 1.40
C PHE A 28 -1.37 10.21 1.92
N SER A 29 -0.78 10.85 2.94
CA SER A 29 -1.19 12.19 3.35
C SER A 29 -1.09 13.19 2.20
N ILE A 30 0.04 13.21 1.49
CA ILE A 30 0.23 14.08 0.33
C ILE A 30 -0.83 13.77 -0.74
N THR A 31 -1.10 12.48 -0.99
CA THR A 31 -2.14 12.05 -1.93
C THR A 31 -3.52 12.60 -1.53
N ILE A 32 -3.92 12.44 -0.28
CA ILE A 32 -5.23 12.91 0.23
C ILE A 32 -5.33 14.43 0.17
N ASP A 33 -4.26 15.15 0.52
CA ASP A 33 -4.19 16.61 0.45
C ASP A 33 -4.31 17.16 -0.99
N ARG A 34 -4.13 16.32 -2.01
CA ARG A 34 -4.34 16.69 -3.42
C ARG A 34 -5.75 16.40 -3.91
N LEU A 35 -6.56 15.66 -3.16
CA LEU A 35 -7.92 15.32 -3.55
C LEU A 35 -8.90 16.35 -2.99
N GLU A 36 -10.02 16.52 -3.69
CA GLU A 36 -11.17 17.28 -3.18
C GLU A 36 -12.25 16.33 -2.70
N GLU A 37 -13.19 16.83 -1.89
CA GLU A 37 -14.36 16.05 -1.48
C GLU A 37 -15.29 15.77 -2.68
N PRO A 38 -15.89 14.58 -2.78
CA PRO A 38 -15.89 13.49 -1.79
C PRO A 38 -14.74 12.49 -1.93
N MET A 39 -13.84 12.63 -2.91
CA MET A 39 -12.78 11.63 -3.16
C MET A 39 -11.77 11.54 -2.02
N ALA A 40 -11.38 12.69 -1.44
CA ALA A 40 -10.48 12.73 -0.30
C ALA A 40 -10.95 11.81 0.84
N ARG A 41 -12.26 11.87 1.18
CA ARG A 41 -12.87 11.02 2.21
C ARG A 41 -12.88 9.55 1.84
N HIS A 42 -13.25 9.21 0.60
CA HIS A 42 -13.26 7.81 0.17
C HIS A 42 -11.87 7.19 0.24
N ILE A 43 -10.85 7.89 -0.27
CA ILE A 43 -9.46 7.40 -0.23
C ILE A 43 -8.92 7.34 1.19
N CYS A 44 -9.23 8.32 2.05
CA CYS A 44 -8.88 8.31 3.46
C CYS A 44 -9.41 7.06 4.18
N LEU A 45 -10.72 6.78 4.05
CA LEU A 45 -11.35 5.65 4.71
C LEU A 45 -10.90 4.31 4.13
N GLY A 46 -10.83 4.19 2.80
CA GLY A 46 -10.32 2.98 2.15
C GLY A 46 -8.88 2.67 2.57
N TYR A 47 -8.02 3.70 2.66
CA TYR A 47 -6.65 3.53 3.13
C TYR A 47 -6.57 3.06 4.59
N LEU A 48 -7.38 3.65 5.50
CA LEU A 48 -7.39 3.23 6.91
C LEU A 48 -7.87 1.80 7.09
N LEU A 49 -8.85 1.34 6.30
CA LEU A 49 -9.28 -0.05 6.32
C LEU A 49 -8.15 -1.01 5.92
N CYS A 50 -7.42 -0.71 4.83
CA CYS A 50 -6.25 -1.49 4.45
C CYS A 50 -5.16 -1.45 5.52
N ARG A 51 -4.91 -0.27 6.12
CA ARG A 51 -3.89 -0.08 7.16
C ARG A 51 -4.17 -0.91 8.42
N ILE A 52 -5.44 -1.15 8.78
CA ILE A 52 -5.78 -2.04 9.90
C ILE A 52 -5.26 -3.45 9.63
N ALA A 53 -5.48 -3.98 8.42
CA ALA A 53 -5.01 -5.31 8.03
C ALA A 53 -3.47 -5.38 7.97
N ASP A 54 -2.85 -4.40 7.30
CA ASP A 54 -1.39 -4.23 7.19
C ASP A 54 -0.72 -4.28 8.57
N THR A 55 -1.24 -3.49 9.53
CA THR A 55 -0.70 -3.43 10.89
C THR A 55 -0.75 -4.77 11.62
N ILE A 56 -1.73 -5.62 11.31
CA ILE A 56 -1.85 -6.96 11.92
C ILE A 56 -0.89 -7.94 11.24
N GLU A 57 -0.78 -7.92 9.91
CA GLU A 57 0.15 -8.75 9.14
C GLU A 57 1.61 -8.49 9.54
N ASP A 58 1.97 -7.21 9.71
CA ASP A 58 3.34 -6.76 10.02
C ASP A 58 3.72 -6.95 11.50
N ALA A 59 2.77 -7.32 12.35
CA ALA A 59 2.96 -7.40 13.80
C ALA A 59 3.76 -8.63 14.23
N GLY A 60 5.09 -8.55 14.14
CA GLY A 60 6.00 -9.66 14.52
C GLY A 60 5.92 -10.15 15.98
N HIS A 61 5.25 -9.43 16.88
CA HIS A 61 4.99 -9.89 18.25
C HIS A 61 3.72 -10.76 18.38
N ILE A 62 2.88 -10.83 17.35
CA ILE A 62 1.68 -11.65 17.31
C ILE A 62 2.01 -12.99 16.64
N PRO A 63 1.70 -14.14 17.25
CA PRO A 63 1.87 -15.43 16.60
C PRO A 63 1.08 -15.50 15.28
N PRO A 64 1.62 -16.09 14.20
CA PRO A 64 0.94 -16.11 12.90
C PRO A 64 -0.48 -16.70 12.91
N ALA A 65 -0.74 -17.72 13.71
CA ALA A 65 -2.09 -18.28 13.85
C ALA A 65 -3.10 -17.26 14.43
N GLU A 66 -2.65 -16.38 15.32
CA GLU A 66 -3.47 -15.33 15.91
C GLU A 66 -3.62 -14.15 14.93
N GLN A 67 -2.56 -13.80 14.17
CA GLN A 67 -2.67 -12.84 13.06
C GLN A 67 -3.73 -13.28 12.04
N THR A 68 -3.68 -14.53 11.57
CA THR A 68 -4.70 -15.09 10.66
C THR A 68 -6.09 -14.99 11.27
N THR A 69 -6.26 -15.37 12.55
CA THR A 69 -7.57 -15.31 13.22
C THR A 69 -8.11 -13.88 13.30
N LEU A 70 -7.25 -12.90 13.60
CA LEU A 70 -7.61 -11.48 13.66
C LEU A 70 -7.97 -10.93 12.28
N LEU A 71 -7.23 -11.30 11.23
CA LEU A 71 -7.53 -10.91 9.85
C LEU A 71 -8.86 -11.50 9.38
N GLU A 72 -9.13 -12.79 9.64
CA GLU A 72 -10.42 -13.44 9.34
C GLU A 72 -11.57 -12.81 10.13
N GLU A 73 -11.32 -12.36 11.37
CA GLU A 73 -12.31 -11.61 12.14
C GLU A 73 -12.57 -10.24 11.55
N PHE A 74 -11.54 -9.53 11.11
CA PHE A 74 -11.68 -8.24 10.45
C PHE A 74 -12.42 -8.35 9.11
N ASP A 75 -12.17 -9.40 8.30
CA ASP A 75 -12.96 -9.67 7.10
C ASP A 75 -14.45 -9.84 7.44
N ARG A 76 -14.77 -10.62 8.49
CA ARG A 76 -16.14 -10.79 8.97
C ARG A 76 -16.78 -9.48 9.43
N VAL A 77 -16.03 -8.51 9.95
CA VAL A 77 -16.56 -7.17 10.27
C VAL A 77 -16.98 -6.40 9.02
N LEU A 78 -16.29 -6.62 7.90
CA LEU A 78 -16.56 -5.96 6.62
C LEU A 78 -17.62 -6.70 5.79
N ASP A 79 -17.98 -7.93 6.17
CA ASP A 79 -18.99 -8.74 5.52
C ASP A 79 -20.41 -8.32 5.94
N PRO A 80 -21.25 -7.79 5.02
CA PRO A 80 -22.62 -7.41 5.35
C PRO A 80 -23.52 -8.57 5.77
N ASP A 81 -23.14 -9.81 5.45
CA ASP A 81 -23.89 -11.01 5.79
C ASP A 81 -23.43 -11.66 7.11
N ALA A 82 -22.37 -11.15 7.74
CA ALA A 82 -21.88 -11.65 9.01
C ALA A 82 -22.45 -10.88 10.21
N ASP A 83 -22.61 -11.57 11.34
CA ASP A 83 -23.07 -10.97 12.60
C ASP A 83 -21.91 -10.36 13.44
N THR A 84 -20.68 -10.34 12.90
CA THR A 84 -19.48 -9.89 13.63
C THR A 84 -19.38 -8.36 13.58
N THR A 85 -19.21 -7.72 14.73
CA THR A 85 -19.13 -6.26 14.84
C THR A 85 -17.69 -5.77 14.99
N ALA A 86 -17.44 -4.50 14.67
CA ALA A 86 -16.13 -3.90 14.87
C ALA A 86 -15.71 -3.87 16.36
N GLU A 87 -16.69 -3.84 17.27
CA GLU A 87 -16.47 -4.00 18.71
C GLU A 87 -15.98 -5.40 19.08
N ASP A 88 -16.46 -6.46 18.42
CA ASP A 88 -15.96 -7.83 18.62
C ASP A 88 -14.49 -7.91 18.21
N PHE A 89 -14.15 -7.40 17.02
CA PHE A 89 -12.76 -7.32 16.56
C PHE A 89 -11.87 -6.51 17.52
N ARG A 90 -12.36 -5.36 18.02
CA ARG A 90 -11.62 -4.54 19.00
C ARG A 90 -11.33 -5.36 20.27
N GLU A 91 -12.28 -6.15 20.74
CA GLU A 91 -12.06 -7.01 21.92
C GLU A 91 -11.06 -8.14 21.63
N ALA A 92 -11.09 -8.72 20.43
CA ALA A 92 -10.14 -9.74 20.02
C ALA A 92 -8.70 -9.21 19.87
N VAL A 93 -8.53 -7.98 19.37
CA VAL A 93 -7.20 -7.39 19.15
C VAL A 93 -6.60 -6.75 20.40
N GLU A 94 -7.40 -6.37 21.39
CA GLU A 94 -6.97 -5.69 22.63
C GLU A 94 -5.75 -6.34 23.32
N PRO A 95 -5.64 -7.68 23.48
CA PRO A 95 -4.49 -8.32 24.12
C PRO A 95 -3.16 -8.12 23.38
N TRP A 96 -3.23 -7.76 22.09
CA TRP A 96 -2.09 -7.62 21.19
C TRP A 96 -1.66 -6.17 20.98
N ILE A 97 -2.47 -5.20 21.43
CA ILE A 97 -2.15 -3.78 21.33
C ILE A 97 -0.93 -3.47 22.24
N PRO A 98 0.18 -2.93 21.70
CA PRO A 98 1.33 -2.55 22.50
C PRO A 98 1.00 -1.49 23.56
N GLU A 99 1.70 -1.55 24.70
CA GLU A 99 1.55 -0.55 25.78
C GLU A 99 1.86 0.88 25.29
N GLU A 100 2.96 1.03 24.54
CA GLU A 100 3.31 2.25 23.82
C GLU A 100 2.78 2.17 22.39
N ARG A 101 1.65 2.83 22.14
CA ARG A 101 0.97 2.77 20.83
C ARG A 101 1.69 3.64 19.80
N SER A 102 2.07 3.02 18.68
CA SER A 102 2.39 3.75 17.45
C SER A 102 1.11 4.35 16.84
N SER A 103 1.27 5.19 15.80
CA SER A 103 0.12 5.68 15.04
C SER A 103 -0.66 4.55 14.37
N ASP A 104 0.02 3.51 13.88
CA ASP A 104 -0.62 2.34 13.24
C ASP A 104 -1.49 1.59 14.25
N TRP A 105 -0.96 1.34 15.44
CA TRP A 105 -1.71 0.71 16.53
C TRP A 105 -2.83 1.59 17.09
N ASP A 106 -2.73 2.92 16.97
CA ASP A 106 -3.86 3.82 17.29
C ASP A 106 -5.02 3.66 16.29
N VAL A 107 -4.72 3.42 15.01
CA VAL A 107 -5.74 3.10 14.00
C VAL A 107 -6.42 1.77 14.34
N VAL A 108 -5.66 0.71 14.63
CA VAL A 108 -6.20 -0.61 15.00
C VAL A 108 -7.07 -0.51 16.26
N ALA A 109 -6.61 0.19 17.30
CA ALA A 109 -7.36 0.39 18.54
C ALA A 109 -8.70 1.12 18.33
N HIS A 110 -8.78 1.96 17.29
CA HIS A 110 -9.97 2.72 16.93
C HIS A 110 -10.70 2.15 15.69
N THR A 111 -10.51 0.87 15.38
CA THR A 111 -11.23 0.18 14.28
C THR A 111 -12.74 0.42 14.28
N PRO A 112 -13.48 0.39 15.42
CA PRO A 112 -14.91 0.72 15.44
C PRO A 112 -15.25 2.10 14.88
N ARG A 113 -14.35 3.08 15.03
CA ARG A 113 -14.51 4.44 14.49
C ARG A 113 -14.29 4.49 12.99
N VAL A 114 -13.27 3.80 12.49
CA VAL A 114 -12.98 3.69 11.06
C VAL A 114 -14.15 3.00 10.35
N VAL A 115 -14.57 1.83 10.86
CA VAL A 115 -15.67 1.04 10.27
C VAL A 115 -16.99 1.82 10.30
N ARG A 116 -17.35 2.47 11.42
CA ARG A 116 -18.55 3.32 11.47
C ARG A 116 -18.51 4.45 10.44
N SER A 117 -17.35 5.07 10.23
CA SER A 117 -17.16 6.14 9.25
C SER A 117 -17.31 5.61 7.82
N PHE A 118 -16.73 4.45 7.53
CA PHE A 118 -16.90 3.74 6.26
C PHE A 118 -18.37 3.36 6.00
N GLU A 119 -19.06 2.80 6.98
CA GLU A 119 -20.47 2.41 6.87
C GLU A 119 -21.44 3.59 6.73
N SER A 120 -20.98 4.82 7.01
CA SER A 120 -21.75 6.05 6.81
C SER A 120 -21.71 6.59 5.38
N LEU A 121 -20.87 6.02 4.52
CA LEU A 121 -20.77 6.40 3.12
C LEU A 121 -22.02 5.99 2.32
N GLU A 122 -22.17 6.61 1.14
CA GLU A 122 -23.18 6.19 0.17
C GLU A 122 -22.92 4.74 -0.29
N ASP A 123 -23.99 4.04 -0.69
CA ASP A 123 -23.92 2.62 -1.07
C ASP A 123 -22.89 2.35 -2.18
N GLU A 124 -22.89 3.15 -3.24
CA GLU A 124 -22.01 2.92 -4.40
C GLU A 124 -20.50 2.98 -4.04
N PRO A 125 -19.96 4.06 -3.45
CA PRO A 125 -18.54 4.08 -3.06
C PRO A 125 -18.22 3.06 -1.96
N ARG A 126 -19.15 2.77 -1.04
CA ARG A 126 -18.96 1.76 0.00
C ARG A 126 -18.73 0.38 -0.60
N GLU A 127 -19.61 -0.07 -1.50
CA GLU A 127 -19.48 -1.41 -2.11
C GLU A 127 -18.27 -1.50 -3.05
N ILE A 128 -17.94 -0.42 -3.79
CA ILE A 128 -16.72 -0.36 -4.61
C ILE A 128 -15.45 -0.61 -3.79
N MET A 129 -15.43 -0.12 -2.55
CA MET A 129 -14.27 -0.26 -1.66
C MET A 129 -14.30 -1.57 -0.88
N ARG A 130 -15.49 -2.05 -0.47
CA ARG A 130 -15.63 -3.22 0.40
C ARG A 130 -14.97 -4.46 -0.21
N GLU A 131 -15.34 -4.82 -1.43
CA GLU A 131 -14.88 -6.07 -2.05
C GLU A 131 -13.35 -6.12 -2.18
N PRO A 132 -12.65 -5.08 -2.70
CA PRO A 132 -11.19 -5.11 -2.75
C PRO A 132 -10.51 -5.09 -1.38
N VAL A 133 -11.07 -4.40 -0.37
CA VAL A 133 -10.51 -4.44 1.00
C VAL A 133 -10.63 -5.85 1.57
N ARG A 134 -11.77 -6.52 1.38
CA ARG A 134 -11.96 -7.91 1.81
C ARG A 134 -10.99 -8.87 1.10
N GLU A 135 -10.80 -8.70 -0.21
CA GLU A 135 -9.82 -9.48 -0.98
C GLU A 135 -8.38 -9.27 -0.46
N LEU A 136 -8.01 -8.05 -0.08
CA LEU A 136 -6.72 -7.75 0.55
C LEU A 136 -6.58 -8.51 1.88
N VAL A 137 -7.59 -8.44 2.75
CA VAL A 137 -7.57 -9.09 4.07
C VAL A 137 -7.48 -10.62 3.94
N ASP A 138 -8.26 -11.22 3.03
CA ASP A 138 -8.23 -12.66 2.74
C ASP A 138 -6.84 -13.08 2.22
N GLY A 139 -6.25 -12.29 1.32
CA GLY A 139 -4.90 -12.49 0.82
C GLY A 139 -3.84 -12.49 1.92
N MET A 140 -3.85 -11.48 2.79
CA MET A 140 -2.93 -11.38 3.94
C MET A 140 -3.10 -12.55 4.91
N ALA A 141 -4.35 -12.93 5.22
CA ALA A 141 -4.65 -14.07 6.08
C ALA A 141 -4.11 -15.38 5.49
N MET A 142 -4.28 -15.56 4.18
CA MET A 142 -3.79 -16.72 3.44
C MET A 142 -2.26 -16.80 3.44
N PHE A 143 -1.56 -15.70 3.18
CA PHE A 143 -0.09 -15.65 3.19
C PHE A 143 0.48 -15.86 4.61
N THR A 144 -0.10 -15.20 5.60
CA THR A 144 0.27 -15.37 7.01
C THR A 144 0.10 -16.82 7.45
N SER A 145 -1.02 -17.46 7.08
CA SER A 145 -1.28 -18.87 7.39
C SER A 145 -0.28 -19.80 6.68
N ARG A 146 0.03 -19.53 5.41
CA ARG A 146 0.99 -20.29 4.59
C ARG A 146 2.39 -20.34 5.22
N TYR A 147 2.80 -19.27 5.89
CA TYR A 147 4.13 -19.12 6.48
C TYR A 147 4.16 -19.15 8.02
N ALA A 148 3.10 -19.68 8.64
CA ALA A 148 2.95 -19.66 10.09
C ALA A 148 4.07 -20.37 10.86
N ASP A 149 4.64 -21.44 10.29
CA ASP A 149 5.72 -22.22 10.91
C ASP A 149 7.11 -21.56 10.76
N GLN A 150 7.22 -20.54 9.90
CA GLN A 150 8.45 -19.79 9.62
C GLN A 150 8.53 -18.48 10.43
N GLY A 151 7.41 -18.08 11.04
CA GLY A 151 7.30 -16.86 11.85
C GLY A 151 7.27 -15.55 11.04
N GLY A 152 7.19 -15.64 9.72
CA GLY A 152 7.13 -14.50 8.80
C GLY A 152 7.22 -14.97 7.35
N LEU A 153 6.88 -14.10 6.40
CA LEU A 153 6.74 -14.43 4.98
C LEU A 153 8.07 -14.84 4.35
N ARG A 154 8.07 -15.92 3.56
CA ARG A 154 9.26 -16.46 2.90
C ARG A 154 8.93 -16.78 1.44
N LEU A 155 8.68 -15.77 0.61
CA LEU A 155 8.16 -15.97 -0.74
C LEU A 155 9.14 -16.80 -1.60
N GLN A 156 8.63 -17.79 -2.31
CA GLN A 156 9.45 -18.79 -2.98
C GLN A 156 9.86 -18.38 -4.39
N THR A 157 8.92 -17.89 -5.20
CA THR A 157 9.12 -17.60 -6.63
C THR A 157 8.72 -16.17 -6.99
N LEU A 158 9.10 -15.73 -8.19
CA LEU A 158 8.59 -14.46 -8.73
C LEU A 158 7.06 -14.45 -8.80
N GLU A 159 6.42 -15.54 -9.24
CA GLU A 159 4.97 -15.60 -9.35
C GLU A 159 4.29 -15.40 -7.99
N GLU A 160 4.85 -15.97 -6.93
CA GLU A 160 4.34 -15.78 -5.57
C GLU A 160 4.57 -14.35 -5.06
N LEU A 161 5.71 -13.73 -5.38
CA LEU A 161 5.93 -12.30 -5.12
C LEU A 161 4.87 -11.44 -5.82
N GLU A 162 4.52 -11.74 -7.07
CA GLU A 162 3.50 -10.99 -7.79
C GLU A 162 2.08 -11.26 -7.28
N GLU A 163 1.81 -12.47 -6.80
CA GLU A 163 0.58 -12.84 -6.11
C GLU A 163 0.45 -12.05 -4.79
N TYR A 164 1.50 -12.00 -3.96
CA TYR A 164 1.51 -11.18 -2.76
C TYR A 164 1.32 -9.69 -3.08
N CYS A 165 2.05 -9.16 -4.07
CA CYS A 165 1.87 -7.77 -4.52
C CYS A 165 0.44 -7.48 -5.03
N TRP A 166 -0.24 -8.48 -5.60
CA TRP A 166 -1.63 -8.34 -5.99
C TRP A 166 -2.53 -8.12 -4.78
N TYR A 167 -2.41 -8.95 -3.74
CA TYR A 167 -3.23 -8.80 -2.53
C TYR A 167 -2.90 -7.53 -1.76
N ALA A 168 -1.62 -7.23 -1.54
CA ALA A 168 -1.19 -6.08 -0.74
C ALA A 168 -1.42 -4.72 -1.44
N ALA A 169 -1.38 -4.66 -2.78
CA ALA A 169 -1.48 -3.41 -3.53
C ALA A 169 -2.42 -3.45 -4.76
N GLY A 170 -2.46 -4.56 -5.49
CA GLY A 170 -3.31 -4.73 -6.67
C GLY A 170 -4.80 -4.52 -6.39
N THR A 171 -5.29 -5.08 -5.28
CA THR A 171 -6.65 -4.88 -4.75
C THR A 171 -6.93 -3.40 -4.44
N VAL A 172 -5.98 -2.69 -3.83
CA VAL A 172 -6.06 -1.24 -3.60
C VAL A 172 -6.14 -0.48 -4.93
N GLY A 173 -5.41 -0.95 -5.96
CA GLY A 173 -5.54 -0.46 -7.33
C GLY A 173 -6.95 -0.65 -7.90
N THR A 174 -7.59 -1.80 -7.64
CA THR A 174 -9.00 -2.06 -8.01
C THR A 174 -9.95 -1.11 -7.29
N LEU A 175 -9.78 -0.92 -5.98
CA LEU A 175 -10.55 0.02 -5.17
C LEU A 175 -10.51 1.44 -5.76
N ILE A 176 -9.30 1.98 -5.94
CA ILE A 176 -9.09 3.33 -6.45
C ILE A 176 -9.69 3.44 -7.85
N THR A 177 -9.44 2.45 -8.71
CA THR A 177 -9.94 2.42 -10.09
C THR A 177 -11.45 2.41 -10.15
N GLY A 178 -12.11 1.64 -9.28
CA GLY A 178 -13.57 1.63 -9.17
C GLY A 178 -14.12 3.02 -8.83
N LEU A 179 -13.52 3.71 -7.86
CA LEU A 179 -13.94 5.05 -7.43
C LEU A 179 -13.75 6.10 -8.52
N VAL A 180 -12.58 6.13 -9.18
CA VAL A 180 -12.27 7.14 -10.22
C VAL A 180 -13.03 6.89 -11.52
N ALA A 181 -13.32 5.63 -11.86
CA ALA A 181 -14.02 5.26 -13.10
C ALA A 181 -15.52 5.64 -13.09
N ARG A 182 -16.12 5.97 -11.93
CA ARG A 182 -17.54 6.32 -11.81
C ARG A 182 -18.02 7.45 -12.72
N GLY A 183 -18.87 7.12 -13.68
CA GLY A 183 -19.43 8.05 -14.67
C GLY A 183 -18.54 8.31 -15.88
N THR A 184 -17.47 7.54 -16.11
CA THR A 184 -16.61 7.68 -17.31
C THR A 184 -17.15 6.84 -18.45
N SER A 185 -16.67 7.06 -19.68
CA SER A 185 -17.05 6.18 -20.79
C SER A 185 -16.53 4.76 -20.54
N PRO A 186 -17.24 3.71 -21.00
CA PRO A 186 -16.81 2.33 -20.83
C PRO A 186 -15.39 2.06 -21.34
N GLU A 187 -15.02 2.68 -22.46
CA GLU A 187 -13.69 2.53 -23.08
C GLU A 187 -12.60 3.12 -22.17
N ARG A 188 -12.85 4.27 -21.55
CA ARG A 188 -11.92 4.90 -20.62
C ARG A 188 -11.81 4.10 -19.31
N ALA A 189 -12.91 3.53 -18.84
CA ALA A 189 -12.92 2.65 -17.67
C ALA A 189 -12.16 1.35 -17.92
N GLU A 190 -12.24 0.80 -19.13
CA GLU A 190 -11.48 -0.38 -19.54
C GLU A 190 -9.97 -0.11 -19.54
N VAL A 191 -9.52 1.00 -20.16
CA VAL A 191 -8.10 1.37 -20.13
C VAL A 191 -7.58 1.57 -18.69
N LEU A 192 -8.38 2.16 -17.79
CA LEU A 192 -7.99 2.25 -16.38
C LEU A 192 -7.83 0.87 -15.75
N ARG A 193 -8.80 -0.03 -15.91
CA ARG A 193 -8.75 -1.39 -15.34
C ARG A 193 -7.57 -2.19 -15.87
N ASP A 194 -7.31 -2.13 -17.17
CA ASP A 194 -6.19 -2.84 -17.81
C ASP A 194 -4.82 -2.38 -17.30
N ASN A 195 -4.73 -1.15 -16.79
CA ASN A 195 -3.48 -0.54 -16.33
C ASN A 195 -3.37 -0.39 -14.81
N ALA A 196 -4.45 -0.65 -14.06
CA ALA A 196 -4.50 -0.53 -12.60
C ALA A 196 -3.46 -1.42 -11.92
N ARG A 197 -3.33 -2.67 -12.39
CA ARG A 197 -2.32 -3.61 -11.88
C ARG A 197 -0.91 -3.06 -12.02
N SER A 198 -0.58 -2.46 -13.16
CA SER A 198 0.75 -1.90 -13.40
C SER A 198 1.05 -0.75 -12.44
N PHE A 199 0.07 0.11 -12.19
CA PHE A 199 0.23 1.19 -11.24
C PHE A 199 0.49 0.66 -9.81
N ALA A 200 -0.31 -0.29 -9.36
CA ALA A 200 -0.18 -0.87 -8.02
C ALA A 200 1.14 -1.64 -7.82
N LEU A 201 1.47 -2.57 -8.73
CA LEU A 201 2.66 -3.41 -8.61
C LEU A 201 3.95 -2.61 -8.73
N LEU A 202 3.96 -1.53 -9.52
CA LEU A 202 5.10 -0.62 -9.57
C LEU A 202 5.43 -0.08 -8.17
N LEU A 203 4.44 0.46 -7.46
CA LEU A 203 4.66 1.05 -6.13
C LEU A 203 5.08 -0.02 -5.12
N GLN A 204 4.43 -1.18 -5.13
CA GLN A 204 4.72 -2.24 -4.17
C GLN A 204 6.11 -2.86 -4.37
N LEU A 205 6.48 -3.16 -5.61
CA LEU A 205 7.79 -3.74 -5.90
C LEU A 205 8.93 -2.75 -5.60
N VAL A 206 8.70 -1.44 -5.76
CA VAL A 206 9.67 -0.41 -5.36
C VAL A 206 9.87 -0.38 -3.84
N ASN A 207 8.80 -0.53 -3.06
CA ASN A 207 8.91 -0.64 -1.59
C ASN A 207 9.66 -1.91 -1.18
N ILE A 208 9.25 -3.08 -1.71
CA ILE A 208 9.93 -4.35 -1.45
C ILE A 208 11.42 -4.30 -1.81
N ALA A 209 11.79 -3.65 -2.91
CA ALA A 209 13.18 -3.53 -3.33
C ALA A 209 14.02 -2.64 -2.40
N LYS A 210 13.42 -1.64 -1.74
CA LYS A 210 14.14 -0.62 -0.97
C LYS A 210 14.11 -0.82 0.54
N ASP A 211 13.22 -1.66 1.06
CA ASP A 211 12.97 -1.80 2.50
C ASP A 211 13.41 -3.18 3.07
N VAL A 212 14.13 -4.01 2.30
CA VAL A 212 14.56 -5.38 2.65
C VAL A 212 15.10 -5.55 4.09
N GLU A 213 15.94 -4.63 4.55
CA GLU A 213 16.50 -4.66 5.92
C GLU A 213 15.43 -4.40 6.99
N THR A 214 14.53 -3.44 6.73
CA THR A 214 13.44 -3.09 7.63
C THR A 214 12.44 -4.23 7.71
N ASP A 215 12.03 -4.77 6.56
CA ASP A 215 11.09 -5.90 6.46
C ASP A 215 11.60 -7.11 7.27
N TYR A 216 12.90 -7.42 7.18
CA TYR A 216 13.48 -8.54 7.92
C TYR A 216 13.58 -8.28 9.42
N HIS A 217 14.00 -7.08 9.83
CA HIS A 217 14.28 -6.79 11.24
C HIS A 217 13.05 -6.41 12.06
N GLU A 218 12.08 -5.73 11.45
CA GLU A 218 10.89 -5.23 12.14
C GLU A 218 9.72 -6.21 12.01
N GLU A 219 9.56 -6.87 10.86
CA GLU A 219 8.40 -7.73 10.56
C GLU A 219 8.78 -9.22 10.46
N ASN A 220 10.07 -9.55 10.48
CA ASN A 220 10.59 -10.90 10.20
C ASN A 220 10.13 -11.42 8.82
N ASN A 221 9.91 -10.55 7.86
CA ASN A 221 9.46 -10.89 6.51
C ASN A 221 10.62 -10.87 5.51
N VAL A 222 10.55 -11.76 4.51
CA VAL A 222 11.43 -11.72 3.33
C VAL A 222 10.59 -11.90 2.07
N TYR A 223 10.34 -10.78 1.39
CA TYR A 223 9.59 -10.73 0.15
C TYR A 223 10.43 -11.08 -1.10
N LEU A 224 11.76 -10.97 -1.00
CA LEU A 224 12.65 -11.34 -2.11
C LEU A 224 12.49 -12.84 -2.44
N PRO A 225 12.31 -13.22 -3.73
CA PRO A 225 12.07 -14.62 -4.09
C PRO A 225 13.22 -15.53 -3.66
N ALA A 226 12.92 -16.57 -2.88
CA ALA A 226 13.89 -17.53 -2.38
C ALA A 226 14.68 -18.21 -3.52
N GLU A 227 14.05 -18.47 -4.67
CA GLU A 227 14.73 -19.00 -5.84
C GLU A 227 15.84 -18.08 -6.37
N TRP A 228 15.64 -16.76 -6.34
CA TRP A 228 16.64 -15.78 -6.79
C TRP A 228 17.76 -15.61 -5.78
N LEU A 229 17.43 -15.68 -4.48
CA LEU A 229 18.43 -15.70 -3.41
C LEU A 229 19.31 -16.95 -3.51
N ALA A 230 18.70 -18.11 -3.77
CA ALA A 230 19.42 -19.37 -3.92
C ALA A 230 20.37 -19.38 -5.14
N GLU A 231 20.00 -18.74 -6.25
CA GLU A 231 20.88 -18.55 -7.41
C GLU A 231 22.16 -17.74 -7.09
N GLU A 232 22.11 -16.92 -6.03
CA GLU A 232 23.23 -16.11 -5.53
C GLU A 232 23.89 -16.73 -4.27
N ASP A 233 23.62 -18.01 -3.98
CA ASP A 233 24.09 -18.74 -2.80
C ASP A 233 23.72 -18.05 -1.45
N VAL A 234 22.56 -17.40 -1.39
CA VAL A 234 22.02 -16.73 -0.20
C VAL A 234 20.85 -17.53 0.37
N ALA A 235 20.93 -17.93 1.64
CA ALA A 235 19.79 -18.48 2.37
C ALA A 235 18.88 -17.33 2.84
N VAL A 236 17.57 -17.56 2.86
CA VAL A 236 16.57 -16.52 3.17
C VAL A 236 16.78 -15.93 4.58
N GLU A 237 17.20 -16.75 5.54
CA GLU A 237 17.49 -16.36 6.92
C GLU A 237 18.81 -15.59 7.09
N ARG A 238 19.52 -15.35 5.98
CA ARG A 238 20.86 -14.74 5.92
C ARG A 238 20.87 -13.52 5.00
N VAL A 239 19.69 -13.01 4.63
CA VAL A 239 19.52 -11.87 3.71
C VAL A 239 20.14 -10.57 4.24
N THR A 240 20.28 -10.40 5.56
CA THR A 240 20.91 -9.22 6.16
C THR A 240 22.35 -9.48 6.65
N ASP A 241 22.92 -10.66 6.40
CA ASP A 241 24.30 -10.97 6.79
C ASP A 241 25.30 -10.29 5.83
N GLU A 242 26.31 -9.59 6.39
CA GLU A 242 27.37 -8.88 5.63
C GLU A 242 28.04 -9.72 4.52
N ALA A 243 28.18 -11.02 4.75
CA ALA A 243 28.77 -11.95 3.79
C ALA A 243 27.95 -12.11 2.50
N HIS A 244 26.65 -11.84 2.54
CA HIS A 244 25.70 -12.06 1.45
C HIS A 244 25.23 -10.76 0.77
N HIS A 245 25.67 -9.59 1.22
CA HIS A 245 25.27 -8.28 0.67
C HIS A 245 25.35 -8.22 -0.86
N GLY A 246 26.41 -8.79 -1.45
CA GLY A 246 26.59 -8.79 -2.91
C GLY A 246 25.48 -9.56 -3.65
N GLY A 247 25.15 -10.76 -3.17
CA GLY A 247 24.09 -11.59 -3.76
C GLY A 247 22.71 -10.96 -3.58
N VAL A 248 22.42 -10.45 -2.38
CA VAL A 248 21.14 -9.76 -2.08
C VAL A 248 20.98 -8.51 -2.95
N THR A 249 22.05 -7.74 -3.14
CA THR A 249 22.06 -6.58 -4.05
C THR A 249 21.71 -7.00 -5.49
N ASN A 250 22.17 -8.16 -5.96
CA ASN A 250 21.81 -8.67 -7.29
C ASN A 250 20.32 -9.03 -7.38
N VAL A 251 19.75 -9.62 -6.33
CA VAL A 251 18.32 -9.90 -6.26
C VAL A 251 17.49 -8.62 -6.21
N ILE A 252 17.90 -7.61 -5.44
CA ILE A 252 17.27 -6.27 -5.42
C ILE A 252 17.26 -5.65 -6.83
N ARG A 253 18.37 -5.76 -7.58
CA ARG A 253 18.42 -5.28 -8.97
C ARG A 253 17.42 -6.00 -9.88
N ARG A 254 17.20 -7.31 -9.67
CA ARG A 254 16.20 -8.08 -10.44
C ARG A 254 14.77 -7.64 -10.11
N VAL A 255 14.45 -7.45 -8.82
CA VAL A 255 13.14 -6.91 -8.40
C VAL A 255 12.94 -5.50 -8.95
N THR A 256 13.97 -4.65 -8.88
CA THR A 256 13.96 -3.29 -9.46
C THR A 256 13.67 -3.34 -10.96
N GLY A 257 14.35 -4.21 -11.72
CA GLY A 257 14.07 -4.39 -13.14
C GLY A 257 12.68 -4.93 -13.44
N ARG A 258 12.12 -5.77 -12.54
CA ARG A 258 10.73 -6.22 -12.64
C ARG A 258 9.75 -5.05 -12.45
N ALA A 259 10.00 -4.19 -11.47
CA ALA A 259 9.20 -2.98 -11.20
C ALA A 259 9.22 -2.00 -12.38
N GLU A 260 10.38 -1.80 -13.02
CA GLU A 260 10.52 -0.97 -14.22
C GLU A 260 9.58 -1.42 -15.36
N GLY A 261 9.34 -2.73 -15.49
CA GLY A 261 8.42 -3.29 -16.47
C GLY A 261 6.96 -2.85 -16.31
N TYR A 262 6.59 -2.27 -15.17
CA TYR A 262 5.24 -1.76 -14.90
C TYR A 262 5.08 -0.25 -15.14
N LEU A 263 6.17 0.47 -15.40
CA LEU A 263 6.14 1.93 -15.57
C LEU A 263 5.22 2.39 -16.71
N ASP A 264 5.26 1.72 -17.86
CA ASP A 264 4.47 2.13 -19.03
C ASP A 264 2.96 1.97 -18.80
N GLY A 265 2.56 0.89 -18.15
CA GLY A 265 1.16 0.70 -17.76
C GLY A 265 0.73 1.72 -16.71
N ALA A 266 1.57 1.99 -15.70
CA ALA A 266 1.31 3.00 -14.69
C ALA A 266 1.18 4.41 -15.30
N GLN A 267 2.05 4.78 -16.24
CA GLN A 267 1.93 6.03 -16.98
C GLN A 267 0.62 6.06 -17.80
N ARG A 268 0.30 4.97 -18.49
CA ARG A 268 -0.94 4.89 -19.29
C ARG A 268 -2.19 5.08 -18.44
N TYR A 269 -2.19 4.56 -17.21
CA TYR A 269 -3.25 4.80 -16.23
C TYR A 269 -3.44 6.30 -15.95
N LEU A 270 -2.34 7.02 -15.66
CA LEU A 270 -2.36 8.47 -15.41
C LEU A 270 -2.79 9.28 -16.63
N GLU A 271 -2.40 8.88 -17.84
CA GLU A 271 -2.79 9.53 -19.09
C GLU A 271 -4.31 9.53 -19.29
N VAL A 272 -5.01 8.49 -18.82
CA VAL A 272 -6.46 8.39 -18.93
C VAL A 272 -7.21 8.65 -17.62
N LEU A 273 -6.54 9.00 -16.53
CA LEU A 273 -7.18 9.25 -15.23
C LEU A 273 -8.19 10.41 -15.27
N PRO A 274 -9.47 10.25 -14.91
CA PRO A 274 -10.43 11.35 -14.94
C PRO A 274 -10.30 12.27 -13.73
N GLU A 275 -10.26 13.58 -13.95
CA GLU A 275 -10.20 14.59 -12.87
C GLU A 275 -11.60 15.14 -12.59
N ARG A 276 -12.34 14.44 -11.73
CA ARG A 276 -13.74 14.70 -11.42
C ARG A 276 -14.12 14.06 -10.09
N HIS A 277 -15.27 14.43 -9.54
CA HIS A 277 -15.76 13.93 -8.25
C HIS A 277 -14.70 14.09 -7.15
N GLY A 278 -13.90 15.16 -7.23
CA GLY A 278 -12.77 15.46 -6.35
C GLY A 278 -11.48 14.69 -6.63
N ASN A 279 -11.42 13.87 -7.69
CA ASN A 279 -10.16 13.28 -8.13
C ASN A 279 -9.29 14.29 -8.89
N THR A 280 -7.98 14.27 -8.64
CA THR A 280 -6.98 15.11 -9.31
C THR A 280 -5.84 14.26 -9.86
N LEU A 281 -5.17 14.72 -10.92
CA LEU A 281 -4.01 14.01 -11.47
C LEU A 281 -2.84 13.97 -10.48
N SER A 282 -2.62 15.07 -9.77
CA SER A 282 -1.48 15.25 -8.86
C SER A 282 -1.49 14.25 -7.69
N ALA A 283 -2.67 13.84 -7.21
CA ALA A 283 -2.81 12.83 -6.16
C ALA A 283 -2.11 11.50 -6.50
N TRP A 284 -2.04 11.15 -7.79
CA TRP A 284 -1.49 9.87 -8.25
C TRP A 284 -0.17 10.05 -9.00
N ALA A 285 -0.01 11.15 -9.73
CA ALA A 285 1.22 11.43 -10.45
C ALA A 285 2.41 11.70 -9.51
N ILE A 286 2.18 12.30 -8.33
CA ILE A 286 3.24 12.51 -7.33
C ILE A 286 3.81 11.16 -6.86
N PRO A 287 3.05 10.24 -6.23
CA PRO A 287 3.61 8.97 -5.75
C PRO A 287 4.23 8.14 -6.89
N TYR A 288 3.64 8.18 -8.09
CA TYR A 288 4.25 7.58 -9.29
C TYR A 288 5.65 8.13 -9.60
N LEU A 289 5.81 9.45 -9.61
CA LEU A 289 7.11 10.09 -9.87
C LEU A 289 8.11 9.87 -8.73
N LEU A 290 7.64 9.80 -7.48
CA LEU A 290 8.52 9.42 -6.35
C LEU A 290 9.04 7.98 -6.52
N ALA A 291 8.22 7.07 -7.03
CA ALA A 291 8.64 5.71 -7.36
C ALA A 291 9.67 5.70 -8.51
N VAL A 292 9.48 6.52 -9.55
CA VAL A 292 10.46 6.70 -10.64
C VAL A 292 11.82 7.18 -10.09
N GLY A 293 11.81 8.20 -9.22
CA GLY A 293 13.04 8.67 -8.58
C GLY A 293 13.69 7.60 -7.70
N THR A 294 12.89 6.81 -7.00
CA THR A 294 13.40 5.72 -6.15
C THR A 294 14.00 4.58 -6.97
N LEU A 295 13.41 4.24 -8.13
CA LEU A 295 13.99 3.29 -9.09
C LEU A 295 15.35 3.79 -9.60
N ARG A 296 15.51 5.09 -9.86
CA ARG A 296 16.83 5.65 -10.21
C ARG A 296 17.84 5.37 -9.11
N GLU A 297 17.53 5.70 -7.87
CA GLU A 297 18.43 5.46 -6.74
C GLU A 297 18.74 3.97 -6.52
N LEU A 298 17.75 3.09 -6.67
CA LEU A 298 17.93 1.63 -6.60
C LEU A 298 18.84 1.11 -7.71
N ARG A 299 18.91 1.75 -8.87
CA ARG A 299 19.87 1.36 -9.92
C ARG A 299 21.27 1.87 -9.67
N GLU A 300 21.38 3.11 -9.19
CA GLU A 300 22.66 3.79 -8.99
C GLU A 300 23.38 3.29 -7.73
N ARG A 301 22.63 3.03 -6.66
CA ARG A 301 23.15 2.71 -5.32
C ARG A 301 22.34 1.60 -4.60
N PRO A 302 22.09 0.45 -5.24
CA PRO A 302 21.31 -0.63 -4.62
C PRO A 302 21.94 -1.18 -3.33
N GLU A 303 23.26 -1.09 -3.17
CA GLU A 303 23.96 -1.50 -1.96
C GLU A 303 23.56 -0.68 -0.72
N ASP A 304 23.05 0.53 -0.89
CA ASP A 304 22.63 1.41 0.21
C ASP A 304 21.39 0.83 0.91
N VAL A 305 20.56 0.03 0.21
CA VAL A 305 19.43 -0.69 0.81
C VAL A 305 19.88 -1.56 1.98
N ILE A 306 20.98 -2.28 1.79
CA ILE A 306 21.51 -3.21 2.79
C ILE A 306 22.49 -2.51 3.74
N ARG A 307 23.28 -1.54 3.26
CA ARG A 307 24.29 -0.85 4.09
C ARG A 307 23.73 0.26 4.98
N GLU A 308 22.73 0.97 4.48
CA GLU A 308 22.11 2.12 5.15
C GLU A 308 20.68 1.80 5.61
N GLY A 309 20.19 0.59 5.31
CA GLY A 309 18.87 0.09 5.65
C GLY A 309 17.74 0.57 4.73
N ASN A 310 18.01 1.48 3.78
CA ASN A 310 17.08 1.87 2.74
C ASN A 310 17.73 2.73 1.65
N VAL A 311 17.00 2.90 0.54
CA VAL A 311 17.25 3.90 -0.48
C VAL A 311 16.10 4.90 -0.54
N LYS A 312 16.41 6.20 -0.57
CA LYS A 312 15.43 7.29 -0.58
C LYS A 312 15.86 8.42 -1.51
N ILE A 313 14.90 8.97 -2.25
CA ILE A 313 15.06 10.27 -2.92
C ILE A 313 15.18 11.39 -1.87
N SER A 314 15.88 12.47 -2.24
CA SER A 314 16.11 13.57 -1.30
C SER A 314 14.83 14.35 -1.01
N ARG A 315 14.73 14.95 0.19
CA ARG A 315 13.61 15.85 0.51
C ARG A 315 13.48 17.00 -0.49
N ALA A 316 14.62 17.52 -0.98
CA ALA A 316 14.63 18.60 -1.98
C ALA A 316 13.99 18.14 -3.30
N GLU A 317 14.22 16.89 -3.71
CA GLU A 317 13.57 16.32 -4.88
C GLU A 317 12.07 16.12 -4.67
N VAL A 318 11.64 15.60 -3.51
CA VAL A 318 10.22 15.48 -3.16
C VAL A 318 9.53 16.84 -3.28
N PHE A 319 10.12 17.91 -2.73
CA PHE A 319 9.59 19.27 -2.86
C PHE A 319 9.56 19.74 -4.31
N ALA A 320 10.60 19.47 -5.10
CA ALA A 320 10.64 19.83 -6.52
C ALA A 320 9.51 19.15 -7.32
N VAL A 321 9.24 17.87 -7.05
CA VAL A 321 8.12 17.13 -7.67
C VAL A 321 6.79 17.75 -7.28
N MET A 322 6.58 18.05 -5.99
CA MET A 322 5.35 18.69 -5.53
C MET A 322 5.13 20.06 -6.20
N GLN A 323 6.20 20.86 -6.35
CA GLN A 323 6.16 22.18 -6.97
C GLN A 323 5.74 22.13 -8.45
N GLN A 324 6.06 21.06 -9.18
CA GLN A 324 5.59 20.91 -10.57
C GLN A 324 4.06 20.96 -10.66
N PHE A 325 3.36 20.35 -9.70
CA PHE A 325 1.89 20.30 -9.69
C PHE A 325 1.23 21.55 -9.11
N GLU A 326 1.96 22.39 -8.37
CA GLU A 326 1.49 23.73 -7.98
C GLU A 326 1.45 24.70 -9.17
N GLN A 327 2.16 24.39 -10.26
CA GLN A 327 2.26 25.21 -11.46
C GLN A 327 1.32 24.74 -12.59
N ASP A 328 0.27 23.98 -12.27
CA ASP A 328 -0.69 23.42 -13.22
C ASP A 328 -0.02 22.61 -14.35
N LEU A 329 0.86 21.67 -13.98
CA LEU A 329 1.50 20.77 -14.93
C LEU A 329 0.46 20.11 -15.85
N SER A 330 0.63 20.28 -17.16
CA SER A 330 -0.17 19.56 -18.15
C SER A 330 0.11 18.07 -18.09
N ARG A 331 -0.94 17.25 -18.25
CA ARG A 331 -0.81 15.78 -18.35
C ARG A 331 0.19 15.32 -19.41
N SER A 332 0.32 16.05 -20.51
CA SER A 332 1.29 15.77 -21.58
C SER A 332 2.75 15.91 -21.15
N ALA A 333 3.05 16.63 -20.07
CA ALA A 333 4.41 16.79 -19.55
C ALA A 333 4.84 15.65 -18.63
N LEU A 334 3.94 14.72 -18.26
CA LEU A 334 4.27 13.61 -17.36
C LEU A 334 5.34 12.67 -17.93
N GLU A 335 5.29 12.39 -19.24
CA GLU A 335 6.29 11.54 -19.90
C GLU A 335 7.67 12.19 -19.88
N GLU A 336 7.76 13.49 -20.16
CA GLU A 336 9.00 14.26 -20.10
C GLU A 336 9.56 14.29 -18.67
N LEU A 337 8.72 14.57 -17.66
CA LEU A 337 9.13 14.54 -16.25
C LEU A 337 9.60 13.16 -15.80
N ARG A 338 8.88 12.10 -16.18
CA ARG A 338 9.31 10.72 -15.92
C ARG A 338 10.70 10.47 -16.50
N SER A 339 10.91 10.87 -17.76
CA SER A 339 12.20 10.70 -18.44
C SER A 339 13.31 11.45 -17.70
N GLU A 340 13.10 12.73 -17.38
CA GLU A 340 14.09 13.54 -16.65
C GLU A 340 14.43 12.93 -15.28
N MET A 341 13.40 12.58 -14.50
CA MET A 341 13.59 12.00 -13.17
C MET A 341 14.26 10.62 -13.20
N SER A 342 14.09 9.87 -14.28
CA SER A 342 14.76 8.58 -14.44
C SER A 342 16.26 8.71 -14.68
N GLU A 343 16.73 9.88 -15.14
CA GLU A 343 18.14 10.13 -15.45
C GLU A 343 18.87 10.90 -14.36
N LYS A 344 18.20 11.85 -13.69
CA LYS A 344 18.81 12.69 -12.65
C LYS A 344 17.78 13.21 -11.65
N PRO A 345 18.21 13.64 -10.45
CA PRO A 345 17.32 14.29 -9.49
C PRO A 345 16.70 15.58 -10.03
N LEU A 346 15.39 15.75 -9.90
CA LEU A 346 14.65 16.88 -10.51
C LEU A 346 15.09 18.28 -10.03
N HIS A 347 15.68 18.36 -8.84
CA HIS A 347 16.14 19.62 -8.24
C HIS A 347 17.55 20.05 -8.72
N GLN A 348 18.17 19.28 -9.62
CA GLN A 348 19.55 19.47 -10.09
C GLN A 348 19.66 19.94 -11.55
#